data_AF-A0A0Q8VRS7-F1
#
_entry.id   AF-A0A0Q8VRS7-F1
#
_cell.length_a   1.000
_cell.length_b   1.000
_cell.length_c   1.000
_cell.angle_alpha   90.00
_cell.angle_beta   90.00
_cell.angle_gamma   90.00
#
_symmetry.space_group_name_H-M   'P 1'
#
loop_
_entity.id
_entity.type
_entity.pdbx_description
1 polymer ?
#
loop_
_entity_poly.entity_id
_entity_poly.type
_entity_poly.pdbx_seq_one_letter_code
_entity_poly.pdbx_strand_id
1 'polypeptide(L)'
;MNDEPRNPSADQPPVGSVGEEAMKLFGALADLARQQTGEAAGGIGDLAGQAAAMAHDVNEHIATGSAECRYCPVCRVVHAVRQTSPEVRVHLMTAASSLLQAAAGLMETLPAAQTTTPGQPRGPEVEKIDLDDEPDGDTP
;
A
#
# COMPACT_ATOMS: atom_id res chain seq x y z
N MET A 1 -40.21 -24.93 -17.12
CA MET A 1 -39.25 -23.94 -16.58
C MET A 1 -37.88 -24.59 -16.64
N ASN A 2 -36.98 -24.11 -17.51
CA ASN A 2 -35.59 -24.58 -17.53
C ASN A 2 -34.75 -23.49 -16.87
N ASP A 3 -34.23 -23.80 -15.68
CA ASP A 3 -33.20 -23.01 -15.00
C ASP A 3 -31.85 -23.33 -15.66
N GLU A 4 -31.37 -22.42 -16.50
CA GLU A 4 -29.99 -22.46 -16.97
C GLU A 4 -29.04 -22.04 -15.83
N PRO A 5 -27.95 -22.78 -15.58
CA PRO A 5 -26.99 -22.43 -14.55
C PRO A 5 -26.23 -21.16 -14.96
N ARG A 6 -26.52 -20.05 -14.28
CA ARG A 6 -25.80 -18.78 -14.44
C ARG A 6 -24.33 -19.01 -14.10
N ASN A 7 -23.46 -18.97 -15.11
CA ASN A 7 -22.02 -19.14 -14.97
C ASN A 7 -21.41 -17.89 -14.32
N PRO A 8 -20.96 -17.94 -13.04
CA PRO A 8 -20.47 -16.77 -12.31
C PRO A 8 -19.08 -16.30 -12.79
N SER A 9 -18.46 -17.00 -13.73
CA SER A 9 -17.13 -16.67 -14.25
C SER A 9 -17.15 -15.62 -15.38
N ALA A 10 -18.31 -15.22 -15.88
CA ALA A 10 -18.41 -14.29 -17.02
C ALA A 10 -18.30 -12.80 -16.65
N ASP A 11 -18.45 -12.44 -15.37
CA ASP A 11 -18.51 -11.04 -14.90
C ASP A 11 -17.29 -10.60 -14.07
N GLN A 12 -16.26 -11.44 -13.91
CA GLN A 12 -15.03 -11.01 -13.25
C GLN A 12 -14.17 -10.23 -14.25
N PRO A 13 -13.85 -8.94 -13.98
CA PRO A 13 -13.02 -8.16 -14.88
C PRO A 13 -11.69 -8.90 -15.09
N PRO A 14 -11.23 -9.05 -16.34
CA PRO A 14 -10.00 -9.77 -16.62
C PRO A 14 -8.85 -9.08 -15.89
N VAL A 15 -8.21 -9.81 -14.98
CA VAL A 15 -6.99 -9.33 -14.31
C VAL A 15 -5.93 -9.10 -15.38
N GLY A 16 -5.38 -7.88 -15.42
CA GLY A 16 -4.32 -7.50 -16.34
C GLY A 16 -3.04 -8.32 -16.12
N SER A 17 -2.02 -8.10 -16.96
CA SER A 17 -0.73 -8.75 -16.74
C SER A 17 -0.12 -8.31 -15.40
N VAL A 18 0.64 -9.21 -14.75
CA VAL A 18 1.35 -8.88 -13.49
C VAL A 18 2.23 -7.65 -13.64
N GLY A 19 2.85 -7.47 -14.82
CA GLY A 19 3.68 -6.30 -15.10
C GLY A 19 2.88 -5.00 -15.14
N GLU A 20 1.71 -5.01 -15.78
CA GLU A 20 0.80 -3.85 -15.84
C GLU A 20 0.38 -3.42 -14.43
N GLU A 21 -0.06 -4.37 -13.60
CA GLU A 21 -0.49 -4.08 -12.23
C GLU A 21 0.66 -3.64 -11.32
N ALA A 22 1.86 -4.20 -11.53
CA ALA A 22 3.06 -3.72 -10.84
C ALA A 22 3.36 -2.25 -11.19
N MET A 23 3.26 -1.87 -12.46
CA MET A 23 3.45 -0.48 -12.88
C MET A 23 2.42 0.47 -12.25
N LYS A 24 1.16 0.05 -12.16
CA LYS A 24 0.12 0.82 -11.46
C LYS A 24 0.44 1.00 -9.98
N LEU A 25 0.90 -0.06 -9.32
CA LEU A 25 1.34 0.01 -7.92
C LEU A 25 2.51 0.99 -7.73
N PHE A 26 3.52 0.92 -8.59
CA PHE A 26 4.65 1.86 -8.55
C PHE A 26 4.22 3.30 -8.82
N GLY A 27 3.27 3.51 -9.72
CA GLY A 27 2.65 4.81 -9.98
C GLY A 27 1.98 5.39 -8.73
N ALA A 28 1.12 4.60 -8.07
CA ALA A 28 0.45 5.00 -6.83
C ALA A 28 1.45 5.30 -5.69
N LEU A 29 2.50 4.49 -5.56
CA LEU A 29 3.58 4.73 -4.59
C LEU A 29 4.33 6.03 -4.88
N ALA A 30 4.63 6.33 -6.15
CA ALA A 30 5.29 7.58 -6.55
C ALA A 30 4.39 8.81 -6.34
N ASP A 31 3.07 8.68 -6.53
CA ASP A 31 2.10 9.72 -6.17
C ASP A 31 2.07 9.97 -4.66
N LEU A 32 2.05 8.92 -3.84
CA LEU A 32 2.10 9.04 -2.38
C LEU A 32 3.41 9.69 -1.90
N ALA A 33 4.55 9.28 -2.45
CA ALA A 33 5.85 9.85 -2.10
C ALA A 33 5.90 11.37 -2.37
N ARG A 34 5.34 11.80 -3.51
CA ARG A 34 5.26 13.23 -3.86
C ARG A 34 4.38 14.02 -2.89
N GLN A 35 3.28 13.44 -2.42
CA GLN A 35 2.39 14.08 -1.42
C GLN A 35 3.12 14.30 -0.09
N GLN A 36 3.86 13.30 0.39
CA GLN A 36 4.58 13.39 1.66
C GLN A 36 5.76 14.37 1.62
N THR A 37 6.44 14.54 0.47
CA THR A 37 7.49 15.56 0.31
C THR A 37 6.96 17.00 0.29
N GLY A 38 5.67 17.20 -0.04
CA GLY A 38 5.04 18.52 -0.06
C GLY A 38 4.76 19.09 1.34
N GLU A 39 4.69 18.24 2.37
CA GLU A 39 4.34 18.62 3.75
C GLU A 39 5.56 18.65 4.71
N ALA A 40 6.74 18.24 4.24
CA ALA A 40 7.97 18.17 5.05
C ALA A 40 8.67 19.55 5.19
N ALA A 41 8.02 20.50 5.87
CA ALA A 41 8.64 21.76 6.30
C ALA A 41 9.25 21.69 7.72
N GLY A 42 9.26 20.50 8.34
CA GLY A 42 9.92 20.21 9.63
C GLY A 42 11.25 19.50 9.42
N GLY A 43 12.26 19.80 10.25
CA GLY A 43 13.61 19.26 10.11
C GLY A 43 13.69 17.73 10.25
N ILE A 44 14.74 17.14 9.67
CA ILE A 44 15.09 15.71 9.66
C ILE A 44 14.97 14.98 11.01
N GLY A 45 15.18 15.66 12.15
CA GLY A 45 15.06 15.06 13.49
C GLY A 45 13.61 14.79 13.93
N ASP A 46 12.67 15.64 13.53
CA ASP A 46 11.25 15.51 13.88
C ASP A 46 10.57 14.44 13.01
N LEU A 47 10.95 14.38 11.72
CA LEU A 47 10.56 13.27 10.85
C LEU A 47 11.08 11.93 11.34
N ALA A 48 12.34 11.85 11.80
CA ALA A 48 12.89 10.60 12.31
C ALA A 48 12.15 10.14 13.59
N GLY A 49 11.78 11.06 14.46
CA GLY A 49 10.98 10.78 15.67
C GLY A 49 9.57 10.29 15.34
N GLN A 50 8.86 10.98 14.43
CA GLN A 50 7.53 10.57 13.97
C GLN A 50 7.56 9.22 13.26
N ALA A 51 8.52 9.01 12.36
CA ALA A 51 8.67 7.73 11.66
C ALA A 51 8.91 6.57 12.65
N ALA A 52 9.72 6.78 13.70
CA ALA A 52 9.95 5.77 14.72
C ALA A 52 8.68 5.45 15.53
N ALA A 53 7.90 6.48 15.90
CA ALA A 53 6.64 6.29 16.62
C ALA A 53 5.59 5.53 15.77
N MET A 54 5.43 5.92 14.51
CA MET A 54 4.54 5.24 13.56
C MET A 54 4.99 3.79 13.32
N ALA A 55 6.30 3.56 13.17
CA ALA A 55 6.83 2.21 13.00
C ALA A 55 6.56 1.32 14.23
N HIS A 56 6.63 1.88 15.43
CA HIS A 56 6.32 1.16 16.66
C HIS A 56 4.84 0.78 16.72
N ASP A 57 3.94 1.72 16.46
CA ASP A 57 2.48 1.50 16.48
C ASP A 57 2.04 0.47 15.43
N VAL A 58 2.57 0.57 14.21
CA VAL A 58 2.32 -0.41 13.15
C VAL A 58 2.85 -1.79 13.55
N ASN A 59 4.00 -1.88 14.21
CA ASN A 59 4.55 -3.16 14.65
C ASN A 59 3.69 -3.84 15.74
N GLU A 60 2.97 -3.10 16.57
CA GLU A 60 2.04 -3.70 17.54
C GLU A 60 0.83 -4.35 16.86
N HIS A 61 0.41 -3.84 15.70
CA HIS A 61 -0.79 -4.30 15.00
C HIS A 61 -0.50 -5.25 13.82
N ILE A 62 0.75 -5.33 13.35
CA ILE A 62 1.17 -6.19 12.24
C ILE A 62 1.69 -7.54 12.73
N ALA A 63 1.26 -8.61 12.07
CA ALA A 63 1.76 -9.98 12.28
C ALA A 63 1.62 -10.47 13.73
N THR A 64 0.47 -10.18 14.35
CA THR A 64 0.07 -10.61 15.71
C THR A 64 -0.19 -12.11 15.84
N GLY A 65 -0.15 -12.85 14.73
CA GLY A 65 -0.35 -14.30 14.69
C GLY A 65 -1.81 -14.73 14.53
N SER A 66 -2.73 -13.79 14.28
CA SER A 66 -4.14 -14.07 13.98
C SER A 66 -4.33 -14.90 12.70
N ALA A 67 -5.49 -15.55 12.54
CA ALA A 67 -5.81 -16.32 11.33
C ALA A 67 -5.75 -15.47 10.05
N GLU A 68 -6.10 -14.18 10.16
CA GLU A 68 -6.04 -13.17 9.11
C GLU A 68 -4.61 -12.99 8.55
N CYS A 69 -3.57 -13.22 9.36
CA CYS A 69 -2.17 -13.08 8.95
C CYS A 69 -1.74 -14.11 7.89
N ARG A 70 -2.51 -15.19 7.67
CA ARG A 70 -2.22 -16.20 6.64
C ARG A 70 -2.50 -15.71 5.21
N TYR A 71 -3.36 -14.70 5.07
CA TYR A 71 -3.82 -14.19 3.78
C TYR A 71 -3.32 -12.77 3.46
N CYS A 72 -2.95 -11.98 4.48
CA CYS A 72 -2.39 -10.65 4.27
C CYS A 72 -0.98 -10.71 3.61
N PRO A 73 -0.76 -10.04 2.45
CA PRO A 73 0.53 -10.06 1.76
C PRO A 73 1.66 -9.43 2.57
N VAL A 74 1.39 -8.39 3.34
CA VAL A 74 2.36 -7.76 4.24
C VAL A 74 2.79 -8.73 5.33
N CYS A 75 1.84 -9.42 5.96
CA CYS A 75 2.14 -10.42 7.00
C CYS A 75 2.97 -11.59 6.46
N ARG A 76 2.75 -12.01 5.21
CA ARG A 76 3.58 -13.04 4.56
C ARG A 76 5.03 -12.59 4.37
N VAL A 77 5.24 -11.34 3.95
CA VAL A 77 6.59 -10.78 3.82
C VAL A 77 7.28 -10.68 5.19
N VAL A 78 6.59 -10.15 6.20
CA VAL A 78 7.11 -10.05 7.57
C VAL A 78 7.49 -11.43 8.11
N HIS A 79 6.64 -12.43 7.89
CA HIS A 79 6.94 -13.80 8.29
C HIS A 79 8.19 -14.34 7.58
N ALA A 80 8.32 -14.13 6.27
CA ALA A 80 9.50 -14.56 5.52
C ALA A 80 10.78 -13.93 6.08
N VAL A 81 10.77 -12.61 6.34
CA VAL A 81 11.91 -11.89 6.93
C VAL A 81 12.21 -12.40 8.35
N ARG A 82 11.19 -12.64 9.19
CA ARG A 82 11.35 -13.16 10.56
C ARG A 82 11.86 -14.62 10.62
N GLN A 83 11.77 -15.38 9.53
CA GLN A 83 12.34 -16.74 9.44
C GLN A 83 13.80 -16.75 8.97
N THR A 84 14.33 -15.62 8.49
CA THR A 84 15.77 -15.52 8.13
C THR A 84 16.65 -15.44 9.37
N SER A 85 17.91 -15.87 9.25
CA SER A 85 18.89 -15.77 10.34
C SER A 85 19.25 -14.30 10.62
N PRO A 86 19.70 -13.96 11.84
CA PRO A 86 20.08 -12.60 12.20
C PRO A 86 21.15 -12.00 11.27
N GLU A 87 22.11 -12.81 10.83
CA GLU A 87 23.17 -12.42 9.91
C GLU A 87 22.59 -12.03 8.54
N VAL A 88 21.64 -12.83 8.02
CA VAL A 88 20.96 -12.55 6.76
C VAL A 88 20.14 -11.27 6.84
N ARG A 89 19.48 -11.00 7.98
CA ARG A 89 18.73 -9.75 8.17
C ARG A 89 19.62 -8.52 8.11
N VAL A 90 20.81 -8.58 8.71
CA VAL A 90 21.77 -7.47 8.63
C VAL A 90 22.16 -7.20 7.18
N HIS A 91 22.51 -8.24 6.43
CA HIS A 91 22.83 -8.09 5.01
C HIS A 91 21.65 -7.54 4.19
N LEU A 92 20.44 -7.99 4.48
CA LEU A 92 19.23 -7.54 3.80
C LEU A 92 18.93 -6.07 4.11
N MET A 93 19.14 -5.62 5.35
CA MET A 93 19.02 -4.21 5.73
C MET A 93 20.07 -3.34 5.07
N THR A 94 21.31 -3.82 4.94
CA THR A 94 22.36 -3.12 4.18
C THR A 94 21.97 -2.99 2.71
N ALA A 95 21.53 -4.09 2.08
CA ALA A 95 21.08 -4.07 0.69
C ALA A 95 19.87 -3.16 0.48
N ALA A 96 18.90 -3.19 1.40
CA ALA A 96 17.72 -2.31 1.37
C ALA A 96 18.12 -0.83 1.47
N SER A 97 19.06 -0.50 2.36
CA SER A 97 19.59 0.87 2.47
C SER A 97 20.26 1.31 1.17
N SER A 98 21.11 0.48 0.57
CA SER A 98 21.75 0.79 -0.71
C SER A 98 20.76 0.95 -1.86
N LEU A 99 19.71 0.13 -1.89
CA LEU A 99 18.63 0.24 -2.87
C LEU A 99 17.87 1.56 -2.72
N LEU A 100 17.52 1.95 -1.49
CA LEU A 100 16.83 3.21 -1.21
C LEU A 100 17.69 4.42 -1.59
N GLN A 101 18.99 4.37 -1.33
CA GLN A 101 19.94 5.41 -1.74
C GLN A 101 20.02 5.52 -3.26
N ALA A 102 20.08 4.39 -3.97
CA ALA A 102 20.08 4.38 -5.43
C ALA A 102 18.76 4.94 -6.00
N ALA A 103 17.62 4.58 -5.39
CA ALA A 103 16.32 5.12 -5.77
C ALA A 103 16.22 6.63 -5.54
N ALA A 104 16.75 7.13 -4.41
CA ALA A 104 16.83 8.55 -4.12
C ALA A 104 17.67 9.30 -5.16
N GLY A 105 18.83 8.75 -5.52
CA GLY A 105 19.67 9.30 -6.59
C GLY A 105 18.97 9.33 -7.94
N LEU A 106 18.22 8.28 -8.31
CA LEU A 106 17.40 8.28 -9.54
C LEU A 106 16.33 9.36 -9.51
N MET A 107 15.64 9.55 -8.38
CA MET A 107 14.62 10.60 -8.23
C MET A 107 15.21 12.01 -8.34
N GLU A 108 16.43 12.25 -7.89
CA GLU A 108 17.13 13.53 -8.03
C GLU A 108 17.49 13.85 -9.49
N THR A 109 17.70 12.82 -10.33
CA THR A 109 17.98 13.01 -11.76
C THR A 109 16.74 13.28 -12.62
N LEU A 110 15.53 13.11 -12.07
CA LEU A 110 14.30 13.42 -12.79
C LEU A 110 14.11 14.94 -12.82
N PRO A 111 14.09 15.60 -14.00
CA PRO A 111 13.75 17.01 -14.07
C PRO A 111 12.33 17.18 -13.52
N ALA A 112 12.11 18.23 -12.72
CA ALA A 112 10.78 18.59 -12.24
C ALA A 112 9.86 18.70 -13.46
N ALA A 113 8.98 17.72 -13.63
CA ALA A 113 8.03 17.71 -14.73
C ALA A 113 7.15 18.95 -14.56
N GLN A 114 7.30 19.88 -15.50
CA GLN A 114 6.48 21.08 -15.56
C GLN A 114 5.02 20.65 -15.53
N THR A 115 4.32 21.20 -14.55
CA THR A 115 2.87 21.16 -14.32
C THR A 115 2.09 21.00 -15.62
N THR A 116 1.57 19.80 -15.86
CA THR A 116 0.56 19.56 -16.89
C THR A 116 -0.81 19.64 -16.25
N THR A 117 -1.46 20.77 -16.54
CA THR A 117 -2.91 20.99 -16.75
C THR A 117 -3.90 20.52 -15.65
N PRO A 118 -4.69 21.44 -15.06
CA PRO A 118 -5.82 21.07 -14.22
C PRO A 118 -6.95 20.51 -15.10
N GLY A 119 -7.35 19.26 -14.89
CA GLY A 119 -8.53 18.72 -15.58
C GLY A 119 -8.70 17.21 -15.71
N GLN A 120 -7.84 16.35 -15.15
CA GLN A 120 -8.09 14.91 -15.20
C GLN A 120 -8.97 14.48 -14.00
N PRO A 121 -10.19 13.95 -14.23
CA PRO A 121 -11.01 13.42 -13.15
C PRO A 121 -10.29 12.23 -12.52
N ARG A 122 -10.10 12.31 -11.19
CA ARG A 122 -9.58 11.23 -10.36
C ARG A 122 -10.47 10.00 -10.56
N GLY A 123 -9.86 8.81 -10.61
CA GLY A 123 -10.57 7.52 -10.67
C GLY A 123 -11.56 7.35 -9.52
N PRO A 124 -12.41 6.30 -9.56
CA PRO A 124 -13.61 6.21 -8.74
C PRO A 124 -13.28 6.44 -7.27
N GLU A 125 -13.78 7.58 -6.78
CA GLU A 125 -13.92 7.87 -5.36
C GLU A 125 -14.49 6.63 -4.69
N VAL A 126 -13.81 6.13 -3.67
CA VAL A 126 -14.31 4.99 -2.90
C VAL A 126 -15.71 5.35 -2.40
N GLU A 127 -16.71 4.55 -2.77
CA GLU A 127 -18.06 4.74 -2.25
C GLU A 127 -18.01 4.57 -0.74
N LYS A 128 -18.34 5.65 -0.03
CA LYS A 128 -18.51 5.62 1.41
C LYS A 128 -19.83 4.90 1.67
N ILE A 129 -19.73 3.66 2.10
CA ILE A 129 -20.86 2.91 2.64
C ILE A 129 -21.07 3.43 4.05
N ASP A 130 -22.20 4.09 4.27
CA ASP A 130 -22.61 4.52 5.60
C ASP A 130 -22.97 3.26 6.41
N LEU A 131 -22.30 3.05 7.55
CA LEU A 131 -22.49 1.87 8.39
C LEU A 131 -23.47 2.11 9.55
N ASP A 132 -24.09 3.29 9.58
CA ASP A 132 -24.93 3.76 10.68
C ASP A 132 -26.43 3.47 10.51
N ASP A 133 -26.85 2.76 9.45
CA ASP A 133 -28.22 2.23 9.33
C ASP A 133 -28.35 0.95 10.18
N GLU A 134 -28.54 1.13 11.49
CA GLU A 134 -29.16 0.10 12.32
C GLU A 134 -30.59 -0.14 11.77
N PRO A 135 -30.94 -1.36 11.31
CA PRO A 135 -32.31 -1.61 10.87
C PRO A 135 -33.21 -1.51 12.10
N ASP A 136 -33.96 -0.41 12.19
CA ASP A 136 -35.05 -0.26 13.14
C ASP A 136 -36.00 -1.45 12.96
N GLY A 137 -35.82 -2.43 13.85
CA GLY A 137 -36.64 -3.62 13.94
C GLY A 137 -38.01 -3.22 14.43
N ASP A 138 -38.88 -2.89 13.49
CA ASP A 138 -40.30 -2.71 13.75
C ASP A 138 -40.91 -4.11 14.04
N THR A 139 -40.99 -4.42 15.33
CA THR A 139 -41.86 -5.46 15.90
C THR A 139 -42.35 -4.90 17.23
N PRO A 140 -43.65 -4.95 17.60
CA PRO A 140 -44.84 -5.47 16.93
C PRO A 140 -45.94 -4.43 16.58
#